data_AF-A0A356QY15-F1
#
_entry.id   AF-A0A356QY15-F1
#
_cell.length_a   1.000
_cell.length_b   1.000
_cell.length_c   1.000
_cell.angle_alpha   90.00
_cell.angle_beta   90.00
_cell.angle_gamma   90.00
#
_symmetry.space_group_name_H-M   'P 1'
#
loop_
_entity.id
_entity.type
_entity.pdbx_description
1 polymer ?
#
loop_
_entity_poly.entity_id
_entity_poly.type
_entity_poly.pdbx_seq_one_letter_code
_entity_poly.pdbx_strand_id
1 'polypeptide(L)' 'MIKPHGSDSLMPLLVDDPARLEALRAEAADMPSMTLSSAAAANAVMLGAGYFT' A
#
# COMPACT_ATOMS: atom_id res chain seq x y z
N MET A 1 18.78 15.54 0.79
CA MET A 1 17.68 14.89 1.54
C MET A 1 18.29 13.75 2.36
N ILE A 2 17.79 13.47 3.57
CA ILE A 2 18.27 12.34 4.37
C ILE A 2 17.86 11.01 3.72
N LYS A 3 18.69 9.97 3.84
CA LYS A 3 18.35 8.64 3.31
C LYS A 3 17.11 8.09 4.05
N PRO A 4 16.21 7.36 3.35
CA PRO A 4 15.18 6.57 3.99
C PRO A 4 15.77 5.52 4.95
N HIS A 5 14.96 5.08 5.90
CA HIS A 5 15.37 4.03 6.82
C HIS A 5 15.54 2.70 6.07
N GLY A 6 16.70 2.05 6.22
CA GLY A 6 16.93 0.70 5.67
C GLY A 6 16.98 0.57 4.13
N SER A 7 16.93 1.66 3.37
CA SER A 7 16.91 1.65 1.90
C SER A 7 17.52 2.91 1.28
N ASP A 8 17.83 2.85 0.00
CA ASP A 8 18.31 4.02 -0.77
C ASP A 8 17.16 4.88 -1.34
N SER A 9 15.92 4.38 -1.32
CA SER A 9 14.72 5.04 -1.84
C SER A 9 13.46 4.64 -1.06
N LEU A 10 12.45 5.51 -1.01
CA LEU A 10 11.14 5.17 -0.42
C LEU A 10 10.53 3.93 -1.10
N MET A 11 9.83 3.10 -0.33
CA MET A 11 9.14 1.90 -0.80
C MET A 11 7.63 1.98 -0.52
N PRO A 12 6.90 2.94 -1.13
CA PRO A 12 5.44 3.02 -0.97
C PRO A 12 4.77 1.79 -1.60
N LEU A 13 3.72 1.29 -0.95
CA LEU A 13 2.92 0.18 -1.48
C LEU A 13 1.69 0.64 -2.29
N LEU A 14 1.47 1.95 -2.41
CA LEU A 14 0.38 2.48 -3.23
C LEU A 14 0.70 2.25 -4.71
N VAL A 15 -0.25 1.64 -5.42
CA VAL A 15 -0.16 1.44 -6.87
C VAL A 15 -0.51 2.75 -7.56
N ASP A 16 0.47 3.34 -8.24
CA ASP A 16 0.37 4.62 -8.96
C ASP A 16 -0.02 4.45 -10.44
N ASP A 17 0.35 3.33 -11.06
CA ASP A 17 -0.05 2.98 -12.42
C ASP A 17 -1.58 2.70 -12.50
N PRO A 18 -2.35 3.50 -13.27
CA PRO A 18 -3.80 3.34 -13.32
C PRO A 18 -4.27 2.01 -13.89
N ALA A 19 -3.56 1.46 -14.89
CA ALA A 19 -3.95 0.20 -15.52
C ALA A 19 -3.78 -0.97 -14.54
N ARG A 20 -2.67 -1.01 -13.80
CA ARG A 20 -2.43 -1.98 -12.74
C ARG A 20 -3.40 -1.83 -11.58
N LEU A 21 -3.75 -0.59 -11.21
CA LEU A 21 -4.74 -0.34 -10.16
C LEU A 21 -6.10 -0.93 -10.50
N GLU A 22 -6.58 -0.70 -11.74
CA GLU A 22 -7.87 -1.23 -12.19
C GLU A 22 -7.85 -2.77 -12.29
N ALA A 23 -6.74 -3.36 -12.74
CA ALA A 23 -6.58 -4.82 -12.76
C ALA A 23 -6.67 -5.43 -11.34
N LEU A 24 -5.97 -4.84 -10.37
CA LEU A 24 -5.99 -5.30 -8.97
C LEU A 24 -7.35 -5.08 -8.31
N ARG A 25 -8.09 -4.02 -8.66
CA ARG A 25 -9.46 -3.79 -8.18
C ARG A 25 -10.42 -4.85 -8.68
N ALA A 26 -10.31 -5.22 -9.96
CA ALA A 26 -11.11 -6.29 -10.55
C ALA A 26 -10.81 -7.63 -9.86
N GLU A 27 -9.53 -7.97 -9.67
CA GLU A 27 -9.12 -9.19 -8.97
C GLU A 27 -9.61 -9.22 -7.51
N ALA A 28 -9.46 -8.11 -6.78
CA ALA A 28 -9.85 -8.01 -5.38
C ALA A 28 -11.37 -8.14 -5.15
N ALA A 29 -12.20 -7.85 -6.15
CA ALA A 29 -13.65 -7.99 -6.05
C ALA A 29 -14.10 -9.46 -5.88
N ASP A 30 -13.32 -10.41 -6.40
CA ASP A 30 -13.61 -11.84 -6.33
C ASP A 30 -12.89 -12.55 -5.16
N MET A 31 -12.04 -11.84 -4.42
CA MET A 31 -11.29 -12.40 -3.29
C MET A 31 -12.13 -12.46 -2.01
N PRO A 32 -11.91 -13.47 -1.15
CA PRO A 32 -12.45 -13.46 0.21
C PRO A 32 -12.03 -12.20 0.96
N SER A 33 -13.02 -11.42 1.41
CA SER A 33 -12.79 -10.16 2.11
C SER A 33 -12.94 -10.29 3.63
N MET A 34 -12.20 -9.49 4.38
CA MET A 34 -12.43 -9.29 5.82
C MET A 34 -12.35 -7.80 6.18
N THR A 35 -13.13 -7.38 7.18
CA THR A 35 -13.04 -6.03 7.70
C THR A 35 -11.83 -5.89 8.63
N LEU A 36 -10.98 -4.91 8.34
CA LEU A 36 -9.82 -4.61 9.17
C LEU A 36 -10.22 -3.80 10.41
N SER A 37 -9.45 -3.97 11.49
CA SER A 37 -9.50 -3.02 12.61
C SER A 37 -8.97 -1.65 12.17
N SER A 38 -9.37 -0.58 12.87
CA SER A 38 -8.87 0.77 12.58
C SER A 38 -7.35 0.87 12.64
N ALA A 39 -6.71 0.14 13.56
CA ALA A 39 -5.25 0.12 13.69
C ALA A 39 -4.59 -0.55 12.48
N ALA A 40 -5.13 -1.68 12.02
CA ALA A 40 -4.62 -2.36 10.84
C ALA A 40 -4.81 -1.54 9.55
N ALA A 41 -5.96 -0.86 9.41
CA ALA A 41 -6.20 0.04 8.28
C ALA A 41 -5.22 1.24 8.28
N ALA A 42 -4.93 1.83 9.44
CA ALA A 42 -3.94 2.90 9.56
C ALA A 42 -2.53 2.43 9.15
N ASN A 43 -2.13 1.22 9.57
CA ASN A 43 -0.84 0.65 9.18
C ASN A 43 -0.76 0.46 7.65
N ALA A 44 -1.83 -0.01 7.00
CA ALA A 44 -1.88 -0.14 5.54
C ALA A 44 -1.71 1.21 4.82
N VAL A 45 -2.29 2.30 5.35
CA VAL A 45 -2.11 3.66 4.83
C VAL A 45 -0.65 4.12 4.98
N MET A 46 -0.03 3.88 6.14
CA MET A 46 1.37 4.26 6.38
C MET A 46 2.36 3.53 5.46
N LEU A 47 2.10 2.25 5.18
CA LEU A 47 2.85 1.47 4.18
C LEU A 47 2.59 1.99 2.76
N GLY A 48 1.33 2.28 2.43
CA GLY A 48 0.94 2.82 1.13
C GLY A 48 1.64 4.15 0.80
N ALA A 49 1.73 5.03 1.79
CA ALA A 49 2.39 6.34 1.64
C ALA A 49 3.93 6.31 1.76
N GLY A 50 4.52 5.15 2.08
CA GLY A 50 5.97 5.00 2.24
C GLY A 50 6.52 5.54 3.57
N TYR A 51 5.68 5.89 4.54
CA TYR A 51 6.13 6.24 5.90
C TYR A 51 6.77 5.06 6.63
N PHE A 52 6.33 3.84 6.31
CA PHE A 52 6.92 2.58 6.78
C PHE A 52 7.75 1.93 5.65
N THR A 53 8.67 2.70 5.06
CA THR A 53 9.72 2.19 4.16
C THR A 53 10.78 1.43 4.95
#